data_AF-A0AAQ3Y845-F1
#
_entry.id   AF-A0AAQ3Y845-F1
#
_cell.length_a   1.000
_cell.length_b   1.000
_cell.length_c   1.000
_cell.angle_alpha   90.00
_cell.angle_beta   90.00
_cell.angle_gamma   90.00
#
_symmetry.space_group_name_H-M   'P 1'
#
loop_
_entity.id
_entity.type
_entity.pdbx_description
1 polymer ?
#
loop_
_entity_poly.entity_id
_entity_poly.type
_entity_poly.pdbx_seq_one_letter_code
_entity_poly.pdbx_strand_id
1 'polypeptide(L)'
;MTVNSNSSIAGGISASFSQSASALNSISVAVSASSTNVSGNAPAVQSLNNFQQGLAGLSTSVVSAGDNIHSVAKEFDQIDQKIAQLTKFNFPGGL
;
A
#
# COMPACT_ATOMS: atom_id res chain seq x y z
N MET A 1 3.48 -23.11 18.98
CA MET A 1 4.31 -22.08 18.33
C MET A 1 3.36 -21.27 17.47
N THR A 2 2.92 -20.12 17.97
CA THR A 2 1.90 -19.32 17.28
C THR A 2 2.63 -18.42 16.30
N VAL A 3 2.45 -18.71 15.02
CA VAL A 3 2.87 -17.81 13.94
C VAL A 3 1.92 -16.62 14.01
N ASN A 4 2.31 -15.63 14.82
CA ASN A 4 1.52 -14.43 15.08
C ASN A 4 2.16 -13.19 14.44
N SER A 5 3.28 -13.33 13.72
CA SER A 5 4.18 -12.20 13.51
C SER A 5 4.20 -11.68 12.08
N ASN A 6 3.84 -12.46 11.05
CA ASN A 6 3.97 -12.00 9.66
C ASN A 6 2.73 -11.28 9.13
N SER A 7 1.52 -11.86 9.17
CA SER A 7 0.32 -11.16 8.67
C SER A 7 -0.07 -9.93 9.49
N SER A 8 0.13 -9.94 10.81
CA SER A 8 -0.22 -8.79 11.65
C SER A 8 0.73 -7.61 11.38
N ILE A 9 2.04 -7.87 11.23
CA ILE A 9 3.02 -6.82 10.87
C ILE A 9 2.79 -6.35 9.44
N ALA A 10 2.58 -7.27 8.49
CA ALA A 10 2.27 -6.92 7.12
C ALA A 10 0.96 -6.12 7.02
N GLY A 11 -0.08 -6.51 7.75
CA GLY A 11 -1.33 -5.76 7.85
C GLY A 11 -1.12 -4.34 8.39
N GLY A 12 -0.26 -4.17 9.39
CA GLY A 12 0.14 -2.85 9.90
C GLY A 12 0.92 -2.01 8.88
N ILE A 13 1.82 -2.64 8.12
CA ILE A 13 2.55 -1.97 7.02
C ILE A 13 1.57 -1.58 5.90
N SER A 14 0.73 -2.49 5.42
CA SER A 14 -0.27 -2.22 4.39
C SER A 14 -1.24 -1.12 4.80
N ALA A 15 -1.67 -1.10 6.06
CA ALA A 15 -2.50 -0.02 6.62
C ALA A 15 -1.75 1.32 6.60
N SER A 16 -0.47 1.34 6.95
CA SER A 16 0.37 2.54 6.91
C SER A 16 0.57 3.05 5.48
N PHE A 17 0.73 2.15 4.52
CA PHE A 17 0.82 2.47 3.08
C PHE A 17 -0.51 3.01 2.56
N SER A 18 -1.64 2.39 2.91
CA SER A 18 -2.98 2.88 2.57
C SER A 18 -3.26 4.27 3.16
N GLN A 19 -2.84 4.51 4.39
CA GLN A 19 -2.93 5.84 5.02
C GLN A 19 -2.07 6.88 4.30
N SER A 20 -0.84 6.51 3.92
CA SER A 20 0.07 7.37 3.14
C SER A 20 -0.52 7.69 1.76
N ALA A 21 -1.10 6.70 1.07
CA ALA A 21 -1.77 6.89 -0.21
C ALA A 21 -3.00 7.82 -0.10
N SER A 22 -3.77 7.67 0.99
CA SER A 22 -4.91 8.55 1.28
C SER A 22 -4.47 9.99 1.56
N ALA A 23 -3.34 10.16 2.26
CA ALA A 23 -2.74 11.47 2.50
C ALA A 23 -2.27 12.11 1.18
N LEU A 24 -1.59 11.35 0.31
CA LEU A 24 -1.17 11.81 -1.02
C LEU A 24 -2.36 12.20 -1.89
N ASN A 25 -3.44 11.41 -1.87
CA ASN A 25 -4.65 11.70 -2.64
C ASN A 25 -5.44 12.90 -2.09
N SER A 26 -5.24 13.24 -0.81
CA SER A 26 -5.84 14.43 -0.19
C SER A 26 -5.11 15.72 -0.55
N ILE A 27 -3.92 15.64 -1.16
CA ILE A 27 -3.21 16.81 -1.68
C ILE A 27 -3.90 17.26 -2.96
N SER A 28 -4.96 18.07 -2.81
CA SER A 28 -5.60 18.77 -3.92
C SER A 28 -4.94 20.12 -4.13
N VAL A 29 -4.27 20.32 -5.26
CA VAL A 29 -3.74 21.64 -5.61
C VAL A 29 -4.79 22.38 -6.45
N ALA A 30 -5.50 23.33 -5.84
CA ALA A 30 -6.45 24.15 -6.58
C ALA A 30 -5.72 25.09 -7.56
N VAL A 31 -5.96 24.93 -8.86
CA VAL A 31 -5.63 25.96 -9.85
C VAL A 31 -6.69 27.04 -9.76
N SER A 32 -6.38 28.13 -9.06
CA SER A 32 -7.32 29.25 -8.84
C SER A 32 -7.16 30.40 -9.84
N ALA A 33 -6.42 30.21 -10.94
CA ALA A 33 -6.06 31.30 -11.84
C ALA A 33 -6.24 30.93 -13.33
N SER A 34 -7.43 30.54 -13.75
CA SER A 34 -7.73 30.35 -15.19
C SER A 34 -7.90 31.66 -15.99
N SER A 35 -7.90 32.82 -15.33
CA SER A 35 -8.21 34.13 -15.95
C SER A 35 -7.09 35.18 -15.89
N THR A 36 -5.84 34.77 -15.66
CA THR A 36 -4.68 35.68 -15.64
C THR A 36 -3.94 35.67 -16.98
N ASN A 37 -3.80 36.85 -17.60
CA ASN A 37 -3.03 37.06 -18.85
C ASN A 37 -1.50 37.12 -18.65
N VAL A 38 -1.00 36.51 -17.58
CA VAL A 38 0.44 36.50 -17.29
C VAL A 38 1.08 35.34 -18.05
N SER A 39 2.14 35.60 -18.82
CA SER A 39 2.82 34.60 -19.66
C SER A 39 3.20 33.30 -18.90
N GLY A 40 3.55 33.42 -17.61
CA GLY A 40 3.89 32.27 -16.75
C GLY A 40 2.71 31.43 -16.27
N ASN A 41 1.46 31.84 -16.51
CA ASN A 41 0.28 31.16 -15.97
C ASN A 41 0.02 29.81 -16.66
N ALA A 42 0.07 29.77 -17.99
CA ALA A 42 -0.10 28.53 -18.75
C ALA A 42 0.91 27.42 -18.37
N PRO A 43 2.24 27.68 -18.32
CA PRO A 43 3.20 26.66 -17.88
C PRO A 43 3.04 26.30 -16.40
N ALA A 44 2.61 27.23 -15.53
CA ALA A 44 2.32 26.92 -14.13
C ALA A 44 1.12 25.97 -13.99
N VAL A 45 0.01 26.23 -14.69
CA VAL A 45 -1.17 25.35 -14.72
C VAL A 45 -0.81 23.97 -15.26
N GLN A 46 0.00 23.89 -16.31
CA GLN A 46 0.46 22.62 -16.86
C GLN A 46 1.35 21.85 -15.87
N SER A 47 2.25 22.55 -15.17
CA SER A 47 3.09 21.95 -14.14
C SER A 47 2.27 21.41 -12.96
N LEU A 48 1.21 22.12 -12.57
CA LEU A 48 0.28 21.70 -11.53
C LEU A 48 -0.52 20.46 -11.93
N ASN A 49 -1.01 20.40 -13.17
CA ASN A 49 -1.67 19.20 -13.69
C ASN A 49 -0.72 17.99 -13.70
N ASN A 50 0.53 18.18 -14.16
CA ASN A 50 1.54 17.12 -14.14
C ASN A 50 1.86 16.66 -12.71
N PHE A 51 1.93 17.61 -11.76
CA PHE A 51 2.14 17.31 -10.35
C PHE A 51 1.00 16.48 -9.77
N GLN A 52 -0.27 16.85 -10.04
CA GLN A 52 -1.43 16.07 -9.60
C GLN A 52 -1.45 14.66 -10.18
N GLN A 53 -1.14 14.51 -11.47
CA GLN A 53 -1.02 13.19 -12.10
C GLN A 53 0.09 12.35 -11.45
N GLY A 54 1.24 12.98 -11.15
CA GLY A 54 2.34 12.34 -10.44
C GLY A 54 1.95 11.87 -9.03
N LEU A 55 1.21 12.70 -8.28
CA LEU A 55 0.70 12.33 -6.95
C LEU A 55 -0.27 11.13 -7.02
N ALA A 56 -1.16 11.11 -8.00
CA ALA A 56 -2.07 9.98 -8.21
C ALA A 56 -1.32 8.68 -8.55
N GLY A 57 -0.29 8.78 -9.40
CA GLY A 57 0.57 7.65 -9.74
C GLY A 57 1.37 7.13 -8.54
N LEU A 58 1.91 8.04 -7.72
CA LEU A 58 2.62 7.69 -6.49
C LEU A 58 1.67 7.02 -5.48
N SER A 59 0.48 7.59 -5.26
CA SER A 59 -0.54 7.04 -4.37
C SER A 59 -0.91 5.61 -4.78
N THR A 60 -1.16 5.38 -6.07
CA THR A 60 -1.44 4.04 -6.62
C THR A 60 -0.29 3.06 -6.38
N SER A 61 0.96 3.50 -6.57
CA SER A 61 2.15 2.67 -6.37
C SER A 61 2.31 2.27 -4.90
N VAL A 62 2.04 3.20 -3.97
CA VAL A 62 2.07 2.94 -2.53
C VAL A 62 0.99 1.94 -2.14
N VAL A 63 -0.26 2.07 -2.62
CA VAL A 63 -1.31 1.07 -2.36
C VAL A 63 -0.90 -0.31 -2.86
N SER A 64 -0.42 -0.39 -4.11
CA SER A 64 0.01 -1.66 -4.71
C SER A 64 1.16 -2.32 -3.93
N ALA A 65 2.14 -1.54 -3.46
CA ALA A 65 3.19 -2.07 -2.61
C ALA A 65 2.64 -2.63 -1.28
N GLY A 66 1.71 -1.90 -0.65
CA GLY A 66 1.01 -2.35 0.57
C GLY A 66 0.25 -3.65 0.36
N ASP A 67 -0.50 -3.77 -0.74
CA ASP A 67 -1.28 -4.97 -1.08
C ASP A 67 -0.38 -6.19 -1.35
N ASN A 68 0.73 -5.99 -2.07
CA ASN A 68 1.70 -7.06 -2.33
C ASN A 68 2.34 -7.57 -1.03
N ILE A 69 2.73 -6.68 -0.12
CA ILE A 69 3.26 -7.05 1.21
C ILE A 69 2.21 -7.83 2.00
N HIS A 70 0.95 -7.39 1.97
CA HIS A 70 -0.16 -8.10 2.62
C HIS A 70 -0.35 -9.51 2.06
N SER A 71 -0.33 -9.65 0.73
CA SER A 71 -0.51 -10.93 0.04
C SER A 71 0.58 -11.93 0.43
N VAL A 72 1.84 -11.53 0.33
CA VAL A 72 2.98 -12.39 0.67
C VAL A 72 2.90 -12.86 2.13
N ALA A 73 2.52 -11.97 3.04
CA ALA A 73 2.37 -12.35 4.45
C ALA A 73 1.24 -13.35 4.68
N LYS A 74 0.13 -13.23 3.95
CA LYS A 74 -0.96 -14.19 3.98
C LYS A 74 -0.54 -15.55 3.44
N GLU A 75 0.27 -15.57 2.38
CA GLU A 75 0.84 -16.81 1.84
C GLU A 75 1.76 -17.51 2.86
N PHE A 76 2.62 -16.75 3.55
CA PHE A 76 3.43 -17.30 4.63
C PHE A 76 2.59 -17.90 5.77
N ASP A 77 1.54 -17.20 6.21
CA ASP A 77 0.62 -17.74 7.24
C ASP A 77 -0.06 -19.04 6.81
N GLN A 78 -0.45 -19.16 5.53
CA GLN A 78 -1.02 -20.40 5.00
C GLN A 78 -0.02 -21.55 4.97
N ILE A 79 1.24 -21.27 4.61
CA ILE A 79 2.31 -22.27 4.61
C ILE A 79 2.57 -22.75 6.04
N ASP A 80 2.67 -21.84 6.99
CA ASP A 80 2.90 -22.17 8.40
C ASP A 80 1.77 -23.01 9.00
N GLN A 81 0.51 -22.71 8.67
CA GLN A 81 -0.62 -23.55 9.07
C GLN A 81 -0.56 -24.95 8.47
N LYS A 82 -0.18 -25.08 7.19
CA LYS A 82 0.00 -26.39 6.54
C LYS A 82 1.11 -27.20 7.21
N ILE A 83 2.25 -26.57 7.52
CA ILE A 83 3.34 -27.20 8.25
C ILE A 83 2.83 -27.71 9.60
N ALA A 84 2.19 -26.85 10.40
CA ALA A 84 1.67 -27.23 11.71
C ALA A 84 0.68 -28.41 11.66
N GLN A 85 -0.15 -28.48 10.61
CA GLN A 85 -1.05 -29.62 10.39
C GLN A 85 -0.30 -30.90 10.04
N LEU A 86 0.71 -30.81 9.16
CA LEU A 86 1.56 -31.95 8.81
C LEU A 86 2.34 -32.47 10.03
N THR A 87 2.89 -31.59 10.87
CA THR A 87 3.58 -32.01 12.10
C THR A 87 2.65 -32.69 13.09
N LYS A 88 1.38 -32.25 13.19
CA LYS A 88 0.35 -32.93 13.99
C LYS A 88 -0.03 -34.30 13.41
N PHE A 89 -0.08 -34.43 12.09
CA PHE A 89 -0.47 -35.68 11.43
C PHE A 89 0.67 -36.72 11.42
N ASN A 90 1.93 -36.27 11.43
CA ASN A 90 3.10 -37.14 11.45
C ASN A 90 3.45 -37.69 12.85
N PHE A 91 2.68 -37.34 13.88
CA PHE A 91 2.69 -37.99 15.20
C PHE A 91 1.27 -38.41 15.64
N PRO A 92 0.72 -39.52 15.12
CA PRO A 92 -0.47 -40.16 15.70
C PRO A 92 -0.15 -40.98 16.97
N GLY A 93 1.09 -40.94 17.47
CA GLY A 93 1.49 -41.65 18.68
C GLY A 93 2.83 -41.15 19.18
N GLY A 94 2.82 -40.43 20.28
CA GLY A 94 4.00 -40.16 21.09
C GLY A 94 3.71 -40.65 22.51
N LEU A 95 4.47 -41.66 22.92
CA LEU A 95 4.63 -42.11 24.31
C LEU A 95 5.08 -40.96 25.22
#